data_AF-A0A2B7Y1U7-F1
#
_entry.id   AF-A0A2B7Y1U7-F1
#
_cell.length_a   1.000
_cell.length_b   1.000
_cell.length_c   1.000
_cell.angle_alpha   90.00
_cell.angle_beta   90.00
_cell.angle_gamma   90.00
#
_symmetry.space_group_name_H-M   'P 1'
#
loop_
_entity.id
_entity.type
_entity.pdbx_description
1 polymer ?
#
loop_
_entity_poly.entity_id
_entity_poly.type
_entity_poly.pdbx_seq_one_letter_code
_entity_poly.pdbx_strand_id
1 'polypeptide(L)'
;MIYCRPALLMWACCGEPSEDSDIRRENCYLCAFCFCILCPIEICLYAYKLCNDWRYDHTQAKCHRNSMIRASVPALPKRRRRELSPPPSERRSSRNPLIPMQPMRYGLGHRERTMEDQMSSLIFKLSPEMRQMVYREVLGDHDIAIVRMERHRGPDGKYKVQPGRLGHLKYKKGIGQHGCIKKPTWLGKYLGRAGIRPDPLNPEFESYMRGGELLSLLKSCRRIYSEAMDLLYSSNTFHFCHPKDLLALSSAILPQRMNSITSIHLHFFPFYDTGLPEPRLSAVVGAMKHLKQLEISHTQNLPERYWSNFYNQSEDYLIAALREFRRDIPITLSLTLATDRLQALVESAKFTNVRVVRLDISREEA
;
A
#
# COMPACT_ATOMS: atom_id res chain seq x y z
N MET A 1 -33.40 13.17 13.52
CA MET A 1 -34.04 13.74 14.73
C MET A 1 -32.97 14.42 15.62
N ILE A 2 -32.19 15.37 15.09
CA ILE A 2 -31.10 16.06 15.85
C ILE A 2 -31.34 17.59 15.96
N TYR A 3 -32.46 18.10 15.44
CA TYR A 3 -32.72 19.55 15.34
C TYR A 3 -33.44 20.20 16.55
N CYS A 4 -33.47 19.59 17.75
CA CYS A 4 -34.18 20.16 18.91
C CYS A 4 -33.34 20.35 20.20
N ARG A 5 -32.00 20.28 20.15
CA ARG A 5 -31.17 20.54 21.35
C ARG A 5 -30.96 22.02 21.70
N PRO A 6 -30.86 22.97 20.75
CA PRO A 6 -30.68 24.39 21.11
C PRO A 6 -31.92 25.02 21.75
N ALA A 7 -33.13 24.54 21.40
CA ALA A 7 -34.38 25.09 21.92
C ALA A 7 -34.58 24.77 23.42
N LEU A 8 -34.07 23.64 23.91
CA LEU A 8 -34.17 23.26 25.32
C LEU A 8 -33.22 24.05 26.23
N LEU A 9 -32.09 24.54 25.72
CA LEU A 9 -31.18 25.42 26.46
C LEU A 9 -31.74 26.85 26.60
N MET A 10 -32.52 27.33 25.62
CA MET A 10 -33.20 28.63 25.75
C MET A 10 -34.26 28.66 26.85
N TRP A 11 -34.92 27.52 27.11
CA TRP A 11 -35.96 27.48 28.14
C TRP A 11 -35.37 27.41 29.56
N ALA A 12 -34.15 26.88 29.71
CA ALA A 12 -33.48 26.80 31.01
C ALA A 12 -32.85 28.13 31.48
N CYS A 13 -32.49 29.04 30.58
CA CYS A 13 -31.90 30.34 30.94
C CYS A 13 -32.96 31.41 31.31
N CYS A 14 -34.23 31.17 30.99
CA CYS A 14 -35.35 32.02 31.39
C CYS A 14 -36.00 31.43 32.65
N GLY A 15 -35.31 31.48 33.79
CA GLY A 15 -35.88 31.09 35.08
C GLY A 15 -37.14 31.89 35.44
N GLU A 16 -37.94 31.35 36.36
CA GLU A 16 -39.17 31.96 36.86
C GLU A 16 -38.95 33.42 37.33
N PRO A 17 -39.96 34.30 37.16
CA PRO A 17 -39.83 35.73 37.38
C PRO A 17 -39.48 36.08 38.85
N SER A 18 -38.26 36.55 39.06
CA SER A 18 -37.84 37.33 40.25
C SER A 18 -37.92 38.84 39.93
N GLU A 19 -38.30 39.66 40.91
CA GLU A 19 -38.72 41.07 40.77
C GLU A 19 -37.62 42.09 40.44
N ASP A 20 -36.36 41.69 40.29
CA ASP A 20 -35.26 42.62 39.98
C ASP A 20 -35.15 42.96 38.48
N SER A 21 -35.65 44.15 38.11
CA SER A 21 -35.89 44.55 36.72
C SER A 21 -34.63 44.94 35.91
N ASP A 22 -33.53 45.33 36.56
CA ASP A 22 -32.32 45.78 35.85
C ASP A 22 -31.41 44.61 35.40
N ILE A 23 -31.32 43.54 36.20
CA ILE A 23 -30.55 42.33 35.85
C ILE A 23 -31.15 41.60 34.62
N ARG A 24 -32.46 41.74 34.39
CA ARG A 24 -33.13 41.19 33.20
C ARG A 24 -32.65 41.82 31.90
N ARG A 25 -32.35 43.12 31.90
CA ARG A 25 -32.02 43.84 30.68
C ARG A 25 -30.67 43.39 30.13
N GLU A 26 -29.67 43.26 31.00
CA GLU A 26 -28.34 42.77 30.63
C GLU A 26 -28.35 41.32 30.14
N ASN A 27 -29.11 40.44 30.80
CA ASN A 27 -29.24 39.03 30.39
C ASN A 27 -29.96 38.88 29.04
N CYS A 28 -30.96 39.72 28.73
CA CYS A 28 -31.60 39.73 27.42
C CYS A 28 -30.66 40.17 26.29
N TYR A 29 -29.79 41.16 26.52
CA TYR A 29 -28.79 41.57 25.53
C TYR A 29 -27.74 40.49 25.28
N LEU A 30 -27.30 39.78 26.32
CA LEU A 30 -26.34 38.68 26.18
C LEU A 30 -26.94 37.49 25.42
N CYS A 31 -28.20 37.14 25.70
CA CYS A 31 -28.92 36.11 24.94
C CYS A 31 -29.15 36.51 23.48
N ALA A 32 -29.54 37.76 23.22
CA ALA A 32 -29.70 38.28 21.87
C ALA A 32 -28.38 38.29 21.11
N PHE A 33 -27.27 38.69 21.75
CA PHE A 33 -25.94 38.70 21.14
C PHE A 33 -25.44 37.28 20.83
N CYS A 34 -25.57 36.34 21.77
CA CYS A 34 -25.24 34.93 21.55
C CYS A 34 -26.04 34.32 20.40
N PHE A 35 -27.36 34.60 20.33
CA PHE A 35 -28.19 34.04 19.28
C PHE A 35 -27.95 34.69 17.92
N CYS A 36 -27.79 36.01 17.87
CA CYS A 36 -27.63 36.75 16.62
C CYS A 36 -26.22 36.64 16.02
N ILE A 37 -25.18 36.37 16.82
CA ILE A 37 -23.78 36.35 16.34
C ILE A 37 -23.16 34.96 16.39
N LEU A 38 -23.29 34.22 17.49
CA LEU A 38 -22.64 32.91 17.60
C LEU A 38 -23.38 31.83 16.80
N CYS A 39 -24.71 31.87 16.74
CA CYS A 39 -25.50 30.88 15.99
C CYS A 39 -25.20 30.89 14.48
N PRO A 40 -25.17 32.06 13.78
CA PRO A 40 -24.76 32.09 12.38
C PRO A 40 -23.33 31.62 12.16
N ILE A 41 -22.38 31.95 13.04
CA ILE A 41 -20.98 31.53 12.93
C ILE A 41 -20.87 30.00 13.04
N GLU A 42 -21.52 29.40 14.05
CA GLU A 42 -21.54 27.94 14.22
C GLU A 42 -22.21 27.23 13.05
N ILE A 43 -23.33 27.76 12.55
CA ILE A 43 -24.00 27.23 11.35
C ILE A 43 -23.10 27.34 10.11
N CYS A 44 -22.42 28.47 9.93
CA CYS A 44 -21.49 28.68 8.82
C CYS A 44 -20.27 27.75 8.90
N LEU A 45 -19.69 27.56 10.09
CA LEU A 45 -18.57 26.62 10.31
C LEU A 45 -19.00 25.18 10.08
N TYR A 46 -20.20 24.80 10.54
CA TYR A 46 -20.76 23.48 10.30
C TYR A 46 -21.06 23.24 8.82
N ALA A 47 -21.66 24.21 8.13
CA ALA A 47 -21.91 24.15 6.70
C ALA A 47 -20.61 24.10 5.87
N TYR A 48 -19.59 24.88 6.26
CA TYR A 48 -18.26 24.84 5.66
C TYR A 48 -17.62 23.47 5.83
N LYS A 49 -17.71 22.88 7.03
CA LYS A 49 -17.20 21.53 7.30
C LYS A 49 -17.92 20.48 6.45
N LEU A 50 -19.25 20.47 6.43
CA LEU A 50 -20.03 19.56 5.57
C LEU A 50 -19.70 19.74 4.09
N CYS A 51 -19.47 20.97 3.63
CA CYS A 51 -19.09 21.24 2.25
C CYS A 51 -17.67 20.73 1.95
N ASN A 52 -16.73 20.89 2.87
CA ASN A 52 -15.38 20.33 2.73
C ASN A 52 -15.38 18.80 2.75
N ASP A 53 -16.15 18.18 3.64
CA ASP A 53 -16.31 16.72 3.71
C ASP A 53 -16.91 16.21 2.40
N TRP A 54 -17.98 16.85 1.91
CA TRP A 54 -18.61 16.49 0.63
C TRP A 54 -17.67 16.69 -0.56
N ARG A 55 -16.87 17.77 -0.56
CA ARG A 55 -15.86 18.03 -1.59
C ARG A 55 -14.76 16.97 -1.54
N TYR A 56 -14.32 16.57 -0.35
CA TYR A 56 -13.34 15.52 -0.14
C TYR A 56 -13.87 14.18 -0.64
N ASP A 57 -15.07 13.77 -0.22
CA ASP A 57 -15.73 12.54 -0.66
C ASP A 57 -15.94 12.52 -2.17
N HIS A 58 -16.37 13.65 -2.76
CA HIS A 58 -16.52 13.75 -4.21
C HIS A 58 -15.17 13.63 -4.93
N THR A 59 -14.10 14.23 -4.41
CA THR A 59 -12.75 14.04 -4.96
C THR A 59 -12.27 12.59 -4.79
N GLN A 60 -12.56 11.95 -3.66
CA GLN A 60 -12.19 10.58 -3.39
C GLN A 60 -12.95 9.60 -4.28
N ALA A 61 -14.28 9.77 -4.44
CA ALA A 61 -15.11 9.00 -5.35
C ALA A 61 -14.67 9.16 -6.81
N LYS A 62 -14.30 10.39 -7.23
CA LYS A 62 -13.74 10.65 -8.57
C LYS A 62 -12.38 9.97 -8.73
N CYS A 63 -11.52 10.01 -7.73
CA CYS A 63 -10.23 9.30 -7.71
C CYS A 63 -10.42 7.78 -7.75
N HIS A 64 -11.36 7.23 -6.98
CA HIS A 64 -11.69 5.82 -6.94
C HIS A 64 -12.25 5.34 -8.28
N ARG A 65 -13.23 6.05 -8.85
CA ARG A 65 -13.77 5.78 -10.19
C ARG A 65 -12.68 5.79 -11.25
N ASN A 66 -11.81 6.80 -11.23
CA ASN A 66 -10.66 6.87 -12.13
C ASN A 66 -9.64 5.75 -11.89
N SER A 67 -9.46 5.32 -10.64
CA SER A 67 -8.61 4.19 -10.29
C SER A 67 -9.21 2.89 -10.83
N MET A 68 -10.52 2.67 -10.71
CA MET A 68 -11.21 1.49 -11.26
C MET A 68 -11.12 1.44 -12.79
N ILE A 69 -11.38 2.57 -13.47
CA ILE A 69 -11.24 2.70 -14.94
C ILE A 69 -9.78 2.47 -15.41
N ARG A 70 -8.79 2.66 -14.52
CA ARG A 70 -7.36 2.45 -14.85
C ARG A 70 -6.84 1.08 -14.40
N ALA A 71 -7.41 0.53 -13.35
CA ALA A 71 -7.14 -0.81 -12.83
C ALA A 71 -7.87 -1.89 -13.63
N SER A 72 -8.83 -1.53 -14.50
CA SER A 72 -9.22 -2.37 -15.62
C SER A 72 -8.01 -2.50 -16.54
N VAL A 73 -7.15 -3.47 -16.20
CA VAL A 73 -6.04 -3.90 -17.03
C VAL A 73 -6.67 -4.30 -18.38
N PRO A 74 -6.32 -3.64 -19.49
CA PRO A 74 -6.77 -4.10 -20.80
C PRO A 74 -6.38 -5.57 -20.93
N ALA A 75 -7.33 -6.41 -21.32
CA ALA A 75 -7.11 -7.85 -21.42
C ALA A 75 -5.78 -8.10 -22.15
N LEU A 76 -4.90 -8.88 -21.53
CA LEU A 76 -3.59 -9.20 -22.11
C LEU A 76 -3.83 -9.63 -23.56
N PRO A 77 -3.12 -9.05 -24.54
CA PRO A 77 -3.31 -9.42 -25.93
C PRO A 77 -3.18 -10.94 -26.05
N LYS A 78 -4.14 -11.57 -26.74
CA LYS A 78 -4.28 -13.04 -26.87
C LYS A 78 -2.98 -13.72 -27.33
N ARG A 79 -2.05 -12.95 -27.93
CA ARG A 79 -0.69 -13.35 -28.26
C ARG A 79 0.32 -12.30 -27.77
N ARG A 80 1.08 -12.65 -26.74
CA ARG A 80 2.35 -11.98 -26.41
C ARG A 80 3.43 -12.60 -27.31
N ARG A 81 4.05 -11.83 -28.22
CA ARG A 81 5.26 -12.30 -28.92
C ARG A 81 6.30 -12.60 -27.84
N ARG A 82 6.64 -13.88 -27.66
CA ARG A 82 7.76 -14.29 -26.80
C ARG A 82 9.03 -13.98 -27.58
N GLU A 83 9.63 -12.82 -27.33
CA GLU A 83 10.95 -12.46 -27.89
C GLU A 83 12.08 -13.40 -27.42
N LEU A 84 11.80 -14.29 -26.45
CA LEU A 84 12.75 -15.23 -25.87
C LEU A 84 12.45 -16.70 -26.20
N SER A 85 11.47 -16.99 -27.06
CA SER A 85 11.34 -18.33 -27.64
C SER A 85 12.33 -18.45 -28.79
N PRO A 86 13.18 -19.50 -28.84
CA PRO A 86 13.92 -19.79 -30.05
C PRO A 86 12.91 -19.91 -31.21
N PRO A 87 13.25 -19.42 -32.42
CA PRO A 87 12.38 -19.64 -33.56
C PRO A 87 12.09 -21.15 -33.63
N PRO A 88 10.82 -21.56 -33.79
CA PRO A 88 10.52 -22.97 -34.00
C PRO A 88 11.39 -23.43 -35.17
N SER A 89 12.15 -24.51 -34.97
CA SER A 89 12.97 -25.10 -36.02
C SER A 89 12.09 -25.26 -37.25
N GLU A 90 12.37 -24.50 -38.29
CA GLU A 90 11.64 -24.56 -39.55
C GLU A 90 11.73 -26.00 -40.05
N ARG A 91 10.63 -26.74 -39.88
CA ARG A 91 10.38 -27.89 -40.72
C ARG A 91 10.29 -27.33 -42.13
N ARG A 92 11.35 -27.54 -42.89
CA ARG A 92 11.42 -27.37 -44.34
C ARG A 92 10.16 -27.96 -44.94
N SER A 93 9.17 -27.12 -45.19
CA SER A 93 8.05 -27.45 -46.06
C SER A 93 8.24 -26.64 -47.31
N SER A 94 8.65 -27.39 -48.33
CA SER A 94 8.86 -26.99 -49.70
C SER A 94 7.58 -26.42 -50.31
N ARG A 95 7.75 -25.47 -51.24
CA ARG A 95 6.80 -24.91 -52.24
C ARG A 95 5.95 -23.70 -51.83
N ASN A 96 6.43 -22.49 -52.14
CA ASN A 96 6.05 -21.77 -53.37
C ASN A 96 6.84 -20.45 -53.51
N PRO A 97 7.27 -20.07 -54.73
CA PRO A 97 7.96 -18.80 -54.96
C PRO A 97 6.99 -17.67 -55.36
N LEU A 98 7.46 -16.43 -55.18
CA LEU A 98 6.97 -15.15 -55.73
C LEU A 98 6.02 -14.33 -54.83
N ILE A 99 6.59 -13.62 -53.84
CA ILE A 99 6.50 -12.14 -53.71
C ILE A 99 7.79 -11.65 -53.02
N PRO A 100 8.67 -10.85 -53.65
CA PRO A 100 9.78 -10.21 -52.95
C PRO A 100 9.22 -9.04 -52.13
N MET A 101 8.89 -9.29 -50.85
CA MET A 101 8.74 -8.18 -49.91
C MET A 101 10.13 -7.63 -49.60
N GLN A 102 10.41 -6.42 -50.07
CA GLN A 102 11.61 -5.70 -49.69
C GLN A 102 11.61 -5.48 -48.16
N PRO A 103 12.68 -5.85 -47.44
CA PRO A 103 12.78 -5.54 -46.03
C PRO A 103 12.90 -4.02 -45.87
N MET A 104 11.96 -3.44 -45.12
CA MET A 104 12.06 -2.07 -44.62
C MET A 104 13.44 -1.88 -43.98
N ARG A 105 14.25 -1.01 -44.58
CA ARG A 105 15.53 -0.54 -44.06
C ARG A 105 15.27 0.30 -42.80
N TYR A 106 15.25 -0.35 -41.63
CA TYR A 106 15.46 0.36 -40.38
C TYR A 106 16.94 0.74 -40.27
N GLY A 107 17.18 2.00 -39.92
CA GLY A 107 18.48 2.67 -39.98
C GLY A 107 19.65 1.87 -39.40
N LEU A 108 20.73 1.87 -40.19
CA LEU A 108 22.08 1.45 -39.84
C LEU A 108 22.57 2.19 -38.59
N GLY A 109 22.40 1.53 -37.45
CA GLY A 109 23.04 1.87 -36.17
C GLY A 109 23.02 0.68 -35.22
N HIS A 110 22.87 -0.54 -35.75
CA HIS A 110 23.01 -1.74 -34.94
C HIS A 110 24.50 -1.99 -34.76
N ARG A 111 25.08 -1.39 -33.72
CA ARG A 111 26.34 -1.90 -33.16
C ARG A 111 26.04 -3.36 -32.82
N GLU A 112 26.54 -4.30 -33.60
CA GLU A 112 26.56 -5.72 -33.27
C GLU A 112 27.25 -5.80 -31.91
N ARG A 113 26.45 -5.84 -30.84
CA ARG A 113 26.98 -6.21 -29.53
C ARG A 113 27.29 -7.68 -29.68
N THR A 114 28.56 -7.99 -29.82
CA THR A 114 29.08 -9.35 -29.70
C THR A 114 28.53 -9.89 -28.39
N MET A 115 27.52 -10.77 -28.46
CA MET A 115 27.00 -11.44 -27.28
C MET A 115 28.00 -12.52 -26.94
N GLU A 116 28.85 -12.26 -25.95
CA GLU A 116 29.73 -13.28 -25.40
C GLU A 116 28.89 -14.46 -24.90
N ASP A 117 29.41 -15.69 -25.08
CA ASP A 117 28.76 -16.89 -24.58
C ASP A 117 28.55 -16.77 -23.07
N GLN A 118 27.35 -17.08 -22.57
CA GLN A 118 27.05 -17.00 -21.15
C GLN A 118 28.04 -17.84 -20.33
N MET A 119 28.50 -18.97 -20.87
CA MET A 119 29.45 -19.85 -20.20
C MET A 119 30.84 -19.25 -20.00
N SER A 120 31.19 -18.15 -20.67
CA SER A 120 32.48 -17.47 -20.46
C SER A 120 32.53 -16.70 -19.13
N SER A 121 31.36 -16.33 -18.58
CA SER A 121 31.28 -15.53 -17.36
C SER A 121 31.75 -16.29 -16.13
N LEU A 122 32.53 -15.60 -15.28
CA LEU A 122 33.13 -16.17 -14.06
C LEU A 122 32.09 -16.79 -13.12
N ILE A 123 30.88 -16.23 -13.06
CA ILE A 123 29.82 -16.76 -12.19
C ILE A 123 29.41 -18.18 -12.56
N PHE A 124 29.53 -18.58 -13.84
CA PHE A 124 29.18 -19.94 -14.29
C PHE A 124 30.35 -20.92 -14.24
N LYS A 125 31.56 -20.44 -13.95
CA LYS A 125 32.69 -21.30 -13.56
C LYS A 125 32.54 -21.79 -12.12
N LEU A 126 31.72 -21.11 -11.30
CA LEU A 126 31.37 -21.57 -9.96
C LEU A 126 30.43 -22.79 -10.02
N SER A 127 30.53 -23.67 -9.04
CA SER A 127 29.58 -24.78 -8.87
C SER A 127 28.15 -24.26 -8.64
N PRO A 128 27.11 -25.06 -8.91
CA PRO A 128 25.72 -24.67 -8.65
C PRO A 128 25.47 -24.19 -7.21
N GLU A 129 26.12 -24.82 -6.23
CA GLU A 129 25.99 -24.51 -4.81
C GLU A 129 26.57 -23.12 -4.50
N MET A 130 27.76 -22.83 -5.03
CA MET A 130 28.40 -21.52 -4.86
C MET A 130 27.60 -20.41 -5.55
N ARG A 131 27.00 -20.68 -6.72
CA ARG A 131 26.06 -19.73 -7.35
C ARG A 131 24.85 -19.50 -6.47
N GLN A 132 24.28 -20.55 -5.87
CA GLN A 132 23.13 -20.42 -4.98
C GLN A 132 23.46 -19.61 -3.72
N MET A 133 24.68 -19.72 -3.17
CA MET A 133 25.15 -18.86 -2.08
C MET A 133 25.18 -17.39 -2.50
N VAL A 134 25.74 -17.09 -3.69
CA VAL A 134 25.73 -15.72 -4.24
C VAL A 134 24.31 -15.21 -4.45
N TYR A 135 23.41 -16.03 -5.00
CA TYR A 135 22.01 -15.64 -5.20
C TYR A 135 21.31 -15.39 -3.87
N ARG A 136 21.55 -16.21 -2.84
CA ARG A 136 20.96 -16.00 -1.52
C ARG A 136 21.42 -14.69 -0.91
N GLU A 137 22.72 -14.40 -0.94
CA GLU A 137 23.25 -13.14 -0.39
C GLU A 137 22.68 -11.91 -1.12
N VAL A 138 22.54 -11.98 -2.46
CA VAL A 138 22.08 -10.83 -3.24
C VAL A 138 20.55 -10.68 -3.23
N LEU A 139 19.80 -11.78 -3.27
CA LEU A 139 18.36 -11.76 -3.53
C LEU A 139 17.50 -12.24 -2.36
N GLY A 140 18.03 -12.98 -1.38
CA GLY A 140 17.25 -13.62 -0.33
C GLY A 140 17.42 -13.00 1.05
N ASP A 141 16.53 -13.34 1.98
CA ASP A 141 16.58 -12.88 3.37
C ASP A 141 16.51 -11.34 3.52
N HIS A 142 15.73 -10.70 2.66
CA HIS A 142 15.43 -9.27 2.69
C HIS A 142 13.97 -8.99 3.02
N ASP A 143 13.74 -7.81 3.57
CA ASP A 143 12.43 -7.18 3.63
C ASP A 143 12.26 -6.30 2.39
N ILE A 144 11.25 -6.61 1.57
CA ILE A 144 11.00 -5.93 0.29
C ILE A 144 9.67 -5.19 0.39
N ALA A 145 9.72 -3.87 0.52
CA ALA A 145 8.51 -3.05 0.47
C ALA A 145 8.12 -2.77 -0.98
N ILE A 146 6.92 -3.22 -1.37
CA ILE A 146 6.35 -2.96 -2.68
C ILE A 146 5.39 -1.78 -2.56
N VAL A 147 5.64 -0.76 -3.38
CA VAL A 147 4.89 0.49 -3.33
C VAL A 147 4.40 0.81 -4.72
N ARG A 148 3.10 1.06 -4.87
CA ARG A 148 2.60 1.66 -6.09
C ARG A 148 3.07 3.10 -6.16
N MET A 149 3.80 3.42 -7.22
CA MET A 149 4.26 4.78 -7.45
C MET A 149 3.07 5.63 -7.87
N GLU A 150 2.60 6.47 -6.95
CA GLU A 150 1.63 7.49 -7.28
C GLU A 150 2.26 8.58 -8.14
N ARG A 151 1.40 9.30 -8.86
CA ARG A 151 1.81 10.23 -9.90
C ARG A 151 2.53 11.41 -9.26
N HIS A 152 3.82 11.55 -9.55
CA HIS A 152 4.45 12.85 -9.35
C HIS A 152 3.84 13.86 -10.32
N ARG A 153 3.40 15.00 -9.77
CA ARG A 153 3.05 16.17 -10.57
C ARG A 153 4.32 16.60 -11.30
N GLY A 154 4.30 16.61 -12.62
CA GLY A 154 5.43 17.12 -13.38
C GLY A 154 5.66 18.61 -13.06
N PRO A 155 6.86 19.14 -13.35
CA PRO A 155 7.13 20.57 -13.20
C PRO A 155 6.18 21.45 -14.03
N ASP A 156 5.57 20.88 -15.07
CA ASP A 156 4.54 21.48 -15.92
C ASP A 156 3.14 21.49 -15.27
N GLY A 157 2.99 21.05 -14.03
CA GLY A 157 1.71 20.93 -13.33
C GLY A 157 0.80 19.82 -13.88
N LYS A 158 1.21 19.15 -14.96
CA LYS A 158 0.43 18.10 -15.64
C LYS A 158 0.72 16.74 -15.02
N TYR A 159 -0.33 15.95 -14.87
CA TYR A 159 -0.22 14.56 -14.45
C TYR A 159 0.23 13.71 -15.65
N LYS A 160 1.53 13.43 -15.78
CA LYS A 160 1.98 12.39 -16.71
C LYS A 160 1.55 11.04 -16.16
N VAL A 161 0.57 10.43 -16.82
CA VAL A 161 0.06 9.10 -16.48
C VAL A 161 1.10 8.07 -16.89
N GLN A 162 1.94 7.62 -15.96
CA GLN A 162 2.60 6.33 -16.12
C GLN A 162 1.71 5.26 -15.49
N PRO A 163 1.16 4.31 -16.25
CA PRO A 163 0.31 3.28 -15.69
C PRO A 163 1.09 2.39 -14.72
N GLY A 164 0.59 2.28 -13.48
CA GLY A 164 0.74 1.12 -12.60
C GLY A 164 2.16 0.64 -12.30
N ARG A 165 3.19 1.50 -12.34
CA ARG A 165 4.55 1.06 -12.06
C ARG A 165 4.70 0.77 -10.57
N LEU A 166 4.96 -0.49 -10.25
CA LEU A 166 5.38 -0.90 -8.92
C LEU A 166 6.85 -0.50 -8.73
N GLY A 167 7.09 0.26 -7.66
CA GLY A 167 8.41 0.46 -7.10
C GLY A 167 8.65 -0.56 -5.99
N HIS A 168 9.92 -0.76 -5.66
CA HIS A 168 10.31 -1.55 -4.52
C HIS A 168 11.38 -0.82 -3.70
N LEU A 169 11.44 -1.14 -2.43
CA LEU A 169 12.52 -0.76 -1.52
C LEU A 169 13.02 -2.04 -0.86
N LYS A 170 14.33 -2.23 -0.83
CA LYS A 170 14.98 -3.45 -0.34
C LYS A 170 15.72 -3.11 0.96
N TYR A 171 15.49 -3.92 2.00
CA TYR A 171 16.16 -3.79 3.29
C TYR A 171 16.75 -5.14 3.69
N LYS A 172 17.96 -5.13 4.24
CA LYS A 172 18.52 -6.34 4.85
C LYS A 172 17.69 -6.64 6.09
N LYS A 173 17.19 -7.88 6.21
CA LYS A 173 16.46 -8.30 7.41
C LYS A 173 17.38 -8.06 8.60
N GLY A 174 16.98 -7.17 9.49
CA GLY A 174 17.86 -6.65 10.52
C GLY A 174 18.41 -7.78 11.39
N ILE A 175 19.72 -7.77 11.62
CA ILE A 175 20.32 -8.32 12.84
C ILE A 175 19.87 -7.39 13.98
N GLY A 176 18.58 -7.42 14.30
CA GLY A 176 18.03 -6.72 15.44
C GLY A 176 18.43 -7.49 16.69
N GLN A 177 19.62 -7.23 17.23
CA GLN A 177 19.83 -7.48 18.65
C GLN A 177 18.75 -6.69 19.40
N HIS A 178 17.96 -7.41 20.21
CA HIS A 178 16.83 -6.92 21.01
C HIS A 178 15.55 -6.66 20.22
N GLY A 179 14.68 -7.69 20.22
CA GLY A 179 13.21 -7.79 20.20
C GLY A 179 12.25 -6.58 20.08
N CYS A 180 12.71 -5.38 19.77
CA CYS A 180 11.90 -4.20 19.50
C CYS A 180 11.78 -4.08 17.99
N ILE A 181 10.55 -4.11 17.48
CA ILE A 181 10.25 -3.70 16.11
C ILE A 181 10.51 -2.19 16.08
N LYS A 182 11.79 -1.80 15.89
CA LYS A 182 12.13 -0.42 15.53
C LYS A 182 11.18 -0.06 14.41
N LYS A 183 10.41 1.04 14.56
CA LYS A 183 9.54 1.57 13.50
C LYS A 183 10.28 1.34 12.18
N PRO A 184 9.72 0.57 11.23
CA PRO A 184 10.50 0.18 10.07
C PRO A 184 11.09 1.47 9.49
N THR A 185 12.41 1.55 9.37
CA THR A 185 13.07 2.81 8.94
C THR A 185 12.51 3.31 7.61
N TRP A 186 11.90 2.40 6.85
CA TRP A 186 11.15 2.66 5.64
C TRP A 186 9.78 3.31 5.83
N LEU A 187 9.10 3.15 6.98
CA LEU A 187 7.78 3.72 7.23
C LEU A 187 7.84 5.25 7.27
N GLY A 188 8.86 5.82 7.92
CA GLY A 188 9.16 7.25 7.84
C GLY A 188 9.43 7.70 6.40
N LYS A 189 10.19 6.89 5.63
CA LYS A 189 10.46 7.15 4.20
C LYS A 189 9.22 7.02 3.31
N TYR A 190 8.28 6.15 3.66
CA TYR A 190 7.03 5.90 2.94
C TYR A 190 6.00 7.00 3.17
N LEU A 191 5.79 7.41 4.43
CA LEU A 191 4.95 8.56 4.76
C LEU A 191 5.48 9.81 4.04
N GLY A 192 6.81 9.92 3.97
CA GLY A 192 7.54 10.85 3.11
C GLY A 192 7.05 10.94 1.65
N ARG A 193 6.68 9.80 1.08
CA ARG A 193 6.33 9.61 -0.33
C ARG A 193 4.83 9.79 -0.63
N ALA A 194 3.96 9.50 0.34
CA ALA A 194 2.51 9.67 0.23
C ALA A 194 2.04 11.13 0.34
N GLY A 195 2.98 12.09 0.38
CA GLY A 195 2.67 13.52 0.44
C GLY A 195 2.78 14.14 1.83
N ILE A 196 3.13 13.37 2.87
CA ILE A 196 3.61 13.93 4.13
C ILE A 196 5.10 14.18 3.92
N ARG A 197 5.52 15.41 3.59
CA ARG A 197 6.94 15.71 3.33
C ARG A 197 7.79 15.19 4.51
N PRO A 198 8.74 14.26 4.30
CA PRO A 198 9.75 14.03 5.31
C PRO A 198 10.60 15.30 5.36
N ASP A 199 11.00 15.69 6.56
CA ASP A 199 11.79 16.90 6.76
C ASP A 199 13.01 16.89 5.82
N PRO A 200 13.19 17.91 4.95
CA PRO A 200 14.38 18.02 4.09
C PRO A 200 15.71 18.06 4.86
N LEU A 201 15.68 18.17 6.19
CA LEU A 201 16.83 18.18 7.07
C LEU A 201 17.29 16.79 7.56
N ASN A 202 16.70 15.67 7.09
CA ASN A 202 17.21 14.35 7.46
C ASN A 202 18.28 13.84 6.48
N PRO A 203 19.58 13.90 6.82
CA PRO A 203 20.68 13.46 5.96
C PRO A 203 20.70 11.95 5.68
N GLU A 204 19.94 11.14 6.40
CA GLU A 204 19.79 9.68 6.13
C GLU A 204 18.73 9.36 5.06
N PHE A 205 18.10 10.40 4.50
CA PHE A 205 17.19 10.28 3.37
C PHE A 205 17.98 10.10 2.08
N GLU A 206 18.67 8.96 1.95
CA GLU A 206 19.36 8.56 0.73
C GLU A 206 18.37 8.58 -0.43
N SER A 207 18.63 9.50 -1.36
CA SER A 207 17.76 9.76 -2.49
C SER A 207 17.66 8.51 -3.35
N TYR A 208 16.43 8.04 -3.58
CA TYR A 208 16.05 7.30 -4.79
C TYR A 208 17.03 6.20 -5.26
N MET A 209 17.05 5.05 -4.57
CA MET A 209 17.42 3.82 -5.29
C MET A 209 16.31 3.54 -6.30
N ARG A 210 16.53 3.99 -7.55
CA ARG A 210 15.72 3.64 -8.72
C ARG A 210 15.56 2.11 -8.65
N GLY A 211 14.33 1.60 -8.61
CA GLY A 211 13.99 0.18 -8.47
C GLY A 211 14.47 -0.73 -9.60
N GLY A 212 15.72 -0.61 -10.02
CA GLY A 212 16.44 -1.43 -10.98
C GLY A 212 17.29 -2.49 -10.29
N GLU A 213 17.69 -2.30 -9.03
CA GLU A 213 18.67 -3.20 -8.39
C GLU A 213 18.13 -4.58 -8.04
N LEU A 214 16.89 -4.70 -7.55
CA LEU A 214 16.35 -6.01 -7.16
C LEU A 214 16.29 -6.98 -8.34
N LEU A 215 16.00 -6.46 -9.54
CA LEU A 215 15.92 -7.26 -10.76
C LEU A 215 17.17 -7.13 -11.63
N SER A 216 18.18 -6.34 -11.27
CA SER A 216 19.34 -6.12 -12.14
C SER A 216 20.08 -7.43 -12.40
N LEU A 217 20.36 -8.19 -11.33
CA LEU A 217 20.99 -9.50 -11.39
C LEU A 217 20.13 -10.49 -12.20
N LEU A 218 18.84 -10.58 -11.90
CA LEU A 218 17.91 -11.48 -12.62
C LEU A 218 17.75 -11.10 -14.10
N LYS A 219 17.95 -9.84 -14.46
CA LYS A 219 17.87 -9.34 -15.84
C LYS A 219 19.19 -9.42 -16.59
N SER A 220 20.28 -9.85 -15.95
CA SER A 220 21.59 -9.98 -16.59
C SER A 220 21.59 -11.10 -17.65
N CYS A 221 21.08 -12.28 -17.32
CA CYS A 221 20.98 -13.40 -18.25
C CYS A 221 19.88 -14.41 -17.87
N ARG A 222 19.53 -15.28 -18.83
CA ARG A 222 18.45 -16.26 -18.68
C ARG A 222 18.75 -17.35 -17.65
N ARG A 223 20.01 -17.77 -17.52
CA ARG A 223 20.39 -18.83 -16.58
C ARG A 223 20.28 -18.38 -15.13
N ILE A 224 20.81 -17.19 -14.80
CA ILE A 224 20.63 -16.59 -13.47
C ILE A 224 19.14 -16.42 -13.16
N TYR A 225 18.35 -15.95 -14.14
CA TYR A 225 16.91 -15.83 -13.98
C TYR A 225 16.25 -17.15 -13.58
N SER A 226 16.52 -18.25 -14.30
CA SER A 226 15.91 -19.55 -13.98
C SER A 226 16.39 -20.15 -12.67
N GLU A 227 17.66 -19.96 -12.31
CA GLU A 227 18.23 -20.52 -11.08
C GLU A 227 17.80 -19.75 -9.82
N ALA A 228 17.60 -18.42 -9.93
CA ALA A 228 17.46 -17.55 -8.75
C ALA A 228 16.07 -16.92 -8.57
N MET A 229 15.17 -17.02 -9.55
CA MET A 229 13.85 -16.36 -9.47
C MET A 229 13.00 -16.88 -8.30
N ASP A 230 13.02 -18.19 -8.04
CA ASP A 230 12.23 -18.75 -6.94
C ASP A 230 12.74 -18.28 -5.59
N LEU A 231 14.06 -18.08 -5.45
CA LEU A 231 14.68 -17.55 -4.24
C LEU A 231 14.17 -16.14 -3.92
N LEU A 232 14.02 -15.27 -4.94
CA LEU A 232 13.47 -13.91 -4.76
C LEU A 232 12.07 -13.91 -4.13
N TYR A 233 11.20 -14.86 -4.46
CA TYR A 233 9.85 -14.88 -3.90
C TYR A 233 9.73 -15.72 -2.62
N SER A 234 10.51 -16.80 -2.50
CA SER A 234 10.36 -17.75 -1.39
C SER A 234 11.11 -17.39 -0.11
N SER A 235 12.20 -16.61 -0.21
CA SER A 235 13.09 -16.31 0.92
C SER A 235 12.95 -14.90 1.49
N ASN A 236 12.12 -14.04 0.89
CA ASN A 236 11.94 -12.66 1.32
C ASN A 236 10.58 -12.44 1.99
N THR A 237 10.50 -11.42 2.82
CA THR A 237 9.23 -10.90 3.36
C THR A 237 8.80 -9.71 2.52
N PHE A 238 7.59 -9.76 1.97
CA PHE A 238 7.06 -8.66 1.17
C PHE A 238 6.17 -7.75 2.01
N HIS A 239 6.55 -6.48 2.10
CA HIS A 239 5.82 -5.45 2.84
C HIS A 239 4.93 -4.65 1.89
N PHE A 240 3.67 -4.48 2.25
CA PHE A 240 2.72 -3.67 1.48
C PHE A 240 2.09 -2.62 2.37
N CYS A 241 2.25 -1.36 1.98
CA CYS A 241 1.68 -0.24 2.72
C CYS A 241 0.18 -0.08 2.48
N HIS A 242 -0.30 -0.59 1.35
CA HIS A 242 -1.71 -0.63 1.01
C HIS A 242 -2.09 -2.01 0.48
N PRO A 243 -3.28 -2.53 0.81
CA PRO A 243 -3.82 -3.75 0.19
C PRO A 243 -3.82 -3.71 -1.34
N LYS A 244 -4.02 -2.51 -1.91
CA LYS A 244 -3.99 -2.27 -3.36
C LYS A 244 -2.62 -2.57 -3.98
N ASP A 245 -1.52 -2.45 -3.23
CA ASP A 245 -0.18 -2.74 -3.74
C ASP A 245 0.03 -4.24 -3.89
N LEU A 246 -0.49 -5.03 -2.95
CA LEU A 246 -0.53 -6.49 -3.07
C LEU A 246 -1.35 -6.92 -4.30
N LEU A 247 -2.51 -6.31 -4.54
CA LEU A 247 -3.34 -6.59 -5.71
C LEU A 247 -2.69 -6.18 -7.04
N ALA A 248 -1.94 -5.07 -7.03
CA ALA A 248 -1.16 -4.69 -8.21
C ALA A 248 -0.02 -5.69 -8.44
N LEU A 249 0.67 -6.14 -7.39
CA LEU A 249 1.71 -7.15 -7.50
C LEU A 249 1.15 -8.45 -8.06
N SER A 250 0.03 -8.94 -7.53
CA SER A 250 -0.61 -10.19 -7.98
C SER A 250 -1.04 -10.12 -9.45
N SER A 251 -1.36 -8.92 -9.95
CA SER A 251 -1.67 -8.68 -11.37
C SER A 251 -0.42 -8.51 -12.24
N ALA A 252 0.72 -8.15 -11.65
CA ALA A 252 1.98 -7.89 -12.36
C ALA A 252 2.87 -9.13 -12.48
N ILE A 253 2.75 -10.10 -11.57
CA ILE A 253 3.57 -11.31 -11.55
C ILE A 253 2.75 -12.55 -11.94
N LEU A 254 3.45 -13.62 -12.35
CA LEU A 254 2.80 -14.88 -12.71
C LEU A 254 2.20 -15.56 -11.46
N PRO A 255 1.04 -16.24 -11.57
CA PRO A 255 0.43 -16.94 -10.43
C PRO A 255 1.37 -17.95 -9.75
N GLN A 256 2.22 -18.64 -10.52
CA GLN A 256 3.21 -19.56 -9.96
C GLN A 256 4.17 -18.84 -8.99
N ARG A 257 4.58 -17.61 -9.32
CA ARG A 257 5.48 -16.81 -8.48
C ARG A 257 4.78 -16.23 -7.28
N MET A 258 3.52 -15.82 -7.46
CA MET A 258 2.68 -15.38 -6.35
C MET A 258 2.54 -16.50 -5.32
N ASN A 259 2.37 -17.75 -5.78
CA ASN A 259 2.29 -18.92 -4.90
C ASN A 259 3.61 -19.28 -4.23
N SER A 260 4.76 -18.85 -4.76
CA SER A 260 6.06 -19.08 -4.13
C SER A 260 6.34 -18.13 -2.95
N ILE A 261 5.55 -17.07 -2.79
CA ILE A 261 5.70 -16.14 -1.66
C ILE A 261 5.30 -16.83 -0.35
N THR A 262 6.20 -16.78 0.63
CA THR A 262 6.02 -17.45 1.92
C THR A 262 5.65 -16.51 3.05
N SER A 263 6.04 -15.23 2.97
CA SER A 263 5.86 -14.26 4.05
C SER A 263 5.39 -12.90 3.50
N ILE A 264 4.27 -12.41 4.01
CA ILE A 264 3.71 -11.09 3.69
C ILE A 264 3.52 -10.29 4.96
N HIS A 265 3.83 -9.01 4.90
CA HIS A 265 3.48 -8.00 5.90
C HIS A 265 2.56 -6.95 5.27
N LEU A 266 1.32 -6.86 5.75
CA LEU A 266 0.36 -5.83 5.35
C LEU A 266 0.31 -4.73 6.42
N HIS A 267 0.46 -3.49 6.01
CA HIS A 267 0.24 -2.34 6.88
C HIS A 267 -1.12 -1.74 6.59
N PHE A 268 -1.95 -1.66 7.62
CA PHE A 268 -3.24 -1.00 7.58
C PHE A 268 -3.11 0.37 8.22
N PHE A 269 -3.38 1.38 7.39
CA PHE A 269 -3.41 2.77 7.78
C PHE A 269 -4.84 3.29 7.62
N PRO A 270 -5.53 3.65 8.72
CA PRO A 270 -6.94 4.05 8.69
C PRO A 270 -7.28 5.13 7.65
N PHE A 271 -6.35 6.05 7.38
CA PHE A 271 -6.58 7.21 6.51
C PHE A 271 -6.64 6.88 5.02
N TYR A 272 -6.06 5.77 4.60
CA TYR A 272 -5.94 5.43 3.18
C TYR A 272 -6.88 4.29 2.76
N ASP A 273 -7.40 3.55 3.73
CA ASP A 273 -8.25 2.36 3.54
C ASP A 273 -9.74 2.66 3.78
N THR A 274 -10.24 3.82 3.36
CA THR A 274 -11.67 4.16 3.46
C THR A 274 -12.56 3.43 2.45
N GLY A 275 -12.08 2.34 1.85
CA GLY A 275 -12.83 1.53 0.89
C GLY A 275 -13.53 0.35 1.55
N LEU A 276 -14.61 -0.13 0.92
CA LEU A 276 -15.22 -1.43 1.26
C LEU A 276 -14.18 -2.55 1.20
N PRO A 277 -14.36 -3.66 1.97
CA PRO A 277 -13.52 -4.86 1.88
C PRO A 277 -13.32 -5.20 0.42
N GLU A 278 -12.09 -5.08 -0.07
CA GLU A 278 -11.79 -5.45 -1.45
C GLU A 278 -11.77 -6.97 -1.49
N PRO A 279 -12.83 -7.66 -1.99
CA PRO A 279 -12.98 -9.11 -1.84
C PRO A 279 -11.87 -9.88 -2.58
N ARG A 280 -11.16 -9.17 -3.45
CA ARG A 280 -10.00 -9.68 -4.17
C ARG A 280 -8.80 -9.90 -3.26
N LEU A 281 -8.68 -9.17 -2.15
CA LEU A 281 -7.54 -9.30 -1.23
C LEU A 281 -7.54 -10.68 -0.58
N SER A 282 -8.65 -11.05 0.05
CA SER A 282 -8.83 -12.36 0.67
C SER A 282 -8.74 -13.48 -0.35
N ALA A 283 -9.29 -13.29 -1.56
CA ALA A 283 -9.14 -14.24 -2.66
C ALA A 283 -7.68 -14.42 -3.12
N VAL A 284 -6.91 -13.34 -3.24
CA VAL A 284 -5.49 -13.40 -3.62
C VAL A 284 -4.68 -14.09 -2.53
N VAL A 285 -4.83 -13.68 -1.27
CA VAL A 285 -4.13 -14.30 -0.13
C VAL A 285 -4.52 -15.77 0.00
N GLY A 286 -5.81 -16.09 -0.12
CA GLY A 286 -6.33 -17.45 -0.07
C GLY A 286 -5.83 -18.35 -1.19
N ALA A 287 -5.48 -17.79 -2.36
CA ALA A 287 -4.88 -18.53 -3.46
C ALA A 287 -3.39 -18.85 -3.25
N MET A 288 -2.70 -18.19 -2.32
CA MET A 288 -1.27 -18.37 -2.08
C MET A 288 -0.98 -19.65 -1.32
N LYS A 289 -0.69 -20.72 -2.06
CA LYS A 289 -0.53 -22.08 -1.50
C LYS A 289 0.61 -22.25 -0.50
N HIS A 290 1.70 -21.48 -0.63
CA HIS A 290 2.87 -21.61 0.24
C HIS A 290 3.01 -20.45 1.23
N LEU A 291 1.98 -19.62 1.41
CA LEU A 291 2.02 -18.55 2.40
C LEU A 291 2.06 -19.18 3.80
N LYS A 292 3.19 -19.02 4.48
CA LYS A 292 3.45 -19.55 5.83
C LYS A 292 3.18 -18.52 6.91
N GLN A 293 3.32 -17.24 6.59
CA GLN A 293 3.19 -16.14 7.54
C GLN A 293 2.49 -14.95 6.89
N LEU A 294 1.42 -14.48 7.53
CA LEU A 294 0.77 -13.22 7.22
C LEU A 294 0.84 -12.32 8.45
N GLU A 295 1.66 -11.28 8.38
CA GLU A 295 1.70 -10.24 9.40
C GLU A 295 0.84 -9.07 8.98
N ILE A 296 0.09 -8.51 9.92
CA ILE A 296 -0.78 -7.36 9.72
C ILE A 296 -0.44 -6.34 10.80
N SER A 297 0.02 -5.16 10.42
CA SER A 297 0.21 -4.05 11.36
C SER A 297 -0.90 -3.03 11.21
N HIS A 298 -1.61 -2.75 12.29
CA HIS A 298 -2.58 -1.66 12.36
C HIS A 298 -1.99 -0.53 13.20
N THR A 299 -1.70 0.61 12.55
CA THR A 299 -1.07 1.76 13.22
C THR A 299 -1.99 2.97 13.25
N GLN A 300 -2.26 3.47 14.45
CA GLN A 300 -2.97 4.73 14.68
C GLN A 300 -1.93 5.80 15.04
N ASN A 301 -1.59 6.66 14.07
CA ASN A 301 -0.53 7.68 14.26
C ASN A 301 -1.05 9.11 14.49
N LEU A 302 -2.37 9.34 14.61
CA LEU A 302 -2.90 10.71 14.77
C LEU A 302 -3.72 10.88 16.05
N PRO A 303 -3.83 12.12 16.58
CA PRO A 303 -4.62 12.42 17.77
C PRO A 303 -6.09 12.04 17.58
N GLU A 304 -6.61 11.27 18.55
CA GLU A 304 -7.94 10.66 18.57
C GLU A 304 -9.10 11.64 18.29
N ARG A 305 -8.92 12.93 18.62
CA ARG A 305 -9.98 13.95 18.64
C ARG A 305 -10.65 14.27 17.31
N TYR A 306 -10.05 13.94 16.17
CA TYR A 306 -10.60 14.34 14.86
C TYR A 306 -11.14 13.19 14.00
N TRP A 307 -10.88 11.93 14.34
CA TRP A 307 -11.04 10.81 13.39
C TRP A 307 -11.69 9.54 13.97
N SER A 308 -12.32 9.59 15.15
CA SER A 308 -12.96 8.44 15.81
C SER A 308 -13.87 7.61 14.88
N ASN A 309 -14.68 8.27 14.05
CA ASN A 309 -15.56 7.58 13.09
C ASN A 309 -14.78 6.80 12.01
N PHE A 310 -13.66 7.34 11.54
CA PHE A 310 -12.82 6.68 10.53
C PHE A 310 -12.07 5.48 11.10
N TYR A 311 -11.61 5.58 12.35
CA TYR A 311 -10.95 4.45 13.03
C TYR A 311 -11.91 3.28 13.24
N ASN A 312 -13.14 3.55 13.67
CA ASN A 312 -14.16 2.53 13.84
C ASN A 312 -14.40 1.76 12.53
N GLN A 313 -14.51 2.49 11.41
CA GLN A 313 -14.70 1.90 10.10
C GLN A 313 -13.49 1.06 9.65
N SER A 314 -12.26 1.52 9.90
CA SER A 314 -11.05 0.75 9.55
C SER A 314 -10.88 -0.51 10.40
N GLU A 315 -11.27 -0.46 11.68
CA GLU A 315 -11.26 -1.65 12.55
C GLU A 315 -12.29 -2.68 12.08
N ASP A 316 -13.51 -2.24 11.80
CA ASP A 316 -14.57 -3.12 11.29
C ASP A 316 -14.19 -3.72 9.93
N TYR A 317 -13.53 -2.95 9.07
CA TYR A 317 -12.93 -3.43 7.82
C TYR A 317 -11.89 -4.52 8.08
N LEU A 318 -10.97 -4.30 9.02
CA LEU A 318 -9.91 -5.26 9.31
C LEU A 318 -10.50 -6.56 9.86
N ILE A 319 -11.49 -6.48 10.75
CA ILE A 319 -12.22 -7.65 11.26
C ILE A 319 -12.92 -8.40 10.13
N ALA A 320 -13.54 -7.69 9.18
CA ALA A 320 -14.15 -8.32 8.00
C ALA A 320 -13.10 -9.05 7.14
N ALA A 321 -11.96 -8.41 6.87
CA ALA A 321 -10.87 -9.04 6.11
C ALA A 321 -10.29 -10.27 6.82
N LEU A 322 -10.11 -10.19 8.15
CA LEU A 322 -9.64 -11.32 8.97
C LEU A 322 -10.58 -12.53 8.90
N ARG A 323 -11.90 -12.31 8.80
CA ARG A 323 -12.89 -13.39 8.64
C ARG A 323 -12.80 -14.09 7.29
N GLU A 324 -12.38 -13.39 6.26
CA GLU A 324 -12.26 -13.94 4.91
C GLU A 324 -10.93 -14.68 4.66
N PHE A 325 -9.89 -14.42 5.45
CA PHE A 325 -8.63 -15.13 5.32
C PHE A 325 -8.75 -16.61 5.72
N ARG A 326 -7.96 -17.47 5.07
CA ARG A 326 -8.00 -18.90 5.34
C ARG A 326 -7.50 -19.20 6.76
N ARG A 327 -8.19 -20.12 7.43
CA ARG A 327 -7.93 -20.50 8.83
C ARG A 327 -6.62 -21.26 9.04
N ASP A 328 -6.01 -21.79 7.97
CA ASP A 328 -4.75 -22.53 8.02
C ASP A 328 -3.51 -21.63 8.00
N ILE A 329 -3.67 -20.34 7.70
CA ILE A 329 -2.57 -19.38 7.65
C ILE A 329 -2.46 -18.69 9.01
N PRO A 330 -1.32 -18.78 9.71
CA PRO A 330 -1.12 -18.05 10.95
C PRO A 330 -1.00 -16.56 10.64
N ILE A 331 -1.85 -15.77 11.32
CA ILE A 331 -1.91 -14.32 11.20
C ILE A 331 -1.33 -13.71 12.46
N THR A 332 -0.33 -12.85 12.33
CA THR A 332 0.17 -12.02 13.44
C THR A 332 -0.39 -10.62 13.27
N LEU A 333 -1.26 -10.19 14.19
CA LEU A 333 -1.84 -8.86 14.20
C LEU A 333 -1.09 -7.98 15.20
N SER A 334 -0.27 -7.07 14.68
CA SER A 334 0.51 -6.11 15.45
C SER A 334 -0.28 -4.82 15.63
N LEU A 335 -0.64 -4.49 16.87
CA LEU A 335 -1.51 -3.38 17.25
C LEU A 335 -0.76 -2.29 18.01
N THR A 336 -0.98 -1.02 17.67
CA THR A 336 -0.46 0.12 18.45
C THR A 336 -1.35 0.42 19.67
N LEU A 337 -0.75 0.88 20.78
CA LEU A 337 -1.36 1.08 22.11
C LEU A 337 -2.78 1.69 22.18
N ALA A 338 -3.23 2.47 21.20
CA ALA A 338 -4.54 3.11 21.19
C ALA A 338 -5.72 2.22 20.72
N THR A 339 -5.50 0.94 20.41
CA THR A 339 -6.51 0.07 19.76
C THR A 339 -7.14 -0.98 20.69
N ASP A 340 -7.54 -0.60 21.91
CA ASP A 340 -8.18 -1.54 22.85
C ASP A 340 -9.51 -2.11 22.30
N ARG A 341 -10.27 -1.30 21.52
CA ARG A 341 -11.48 -1.76 20.83
C ARG A 341 -11.17 -2.87 19.84
N LEU A 342 -10.20 -2.68 18.94
CA LEU A 342 -9.82 -3.71 17.95
C LEU A 342 -9.37 -5.00 18.63
N GLN A 343 -8.62 -4.90 19.72
CA GLN A 343 -8.24 -6.08 20.48
C GLN A 343 -9.46 -6.80 21.06
N ALA A 344 -10.36 -6.09 21.73
CA ALA A 344 -11.60 -6.66 22.25
C ALA A 344 -12.45 -7.31 21.13
N LEU A 345 -12.50 -6.70 19.94
CA LEU A 345 -13.18 -7.26 18.77
C LEU A 345 -12.51 -8.56 18.29
N VAL A 346 -11.18 -8.62 18.21
CA VAL A 346 -10.45 -9.83 17.83
C VAL A 346 -10.64 -10.95 18.85
N GLU A 347 -10.55 -10.64 20.14
CA GLU A 347 -10.77 -11.59 21.23
C GLU A 347 -12.21 -12.11 21.25
N SER A 348 -13.21 -11.22 21.08
CA SER A 348 -14.63 -11.60 21.04
C SER A 348 -14.99 -12.47 19.85
N ALA A 349 -14.31 -12.29 18.71
CA ALA A 349 -14.55 -13.02 17.48
C ALA A 349 -13.95 -14.45 17.47
N LYS A 350 -13.16 -14.83 18.50
CA LYS A 350 -12.60 -16.18 18.69
C LYS A 350 -11.81 -16.69 17.47
N PHE A 351 -10.99 -15.84 16.86
CA PHE A 351 -10.11 -16.28 15.76
C PHE A 351 -9.06 -17.28 16.26
N THR A 352 -9.05 -18.49 15.70
CA THR A 352 -8.12 -19.56 16.12
C THR A 352 -6.72 -19.40 15.53
N ASN A 353 -6.58 -18.66 14.43
CA ASN A 353 -5.35 -18.50 13.67
C ASN A 353 -4.76 -17.08 13.76
N VAL A 354 -5.33 -16.20 14.58
CA VAL A 354 -4.87 -14.82 14.75
C VAL A 354 -4.19 -14.69 16.11
N ARG A 355 -2.92 -14.30 16.11
CA ARG A 355 -2.14 -13.92 17.30
C ARG A 355 -2.03 -12.41 17.36
N VAL A 356 -2.53 -11.81 18.43
CA VAL A 356 -2.41 -10.36 18.65
C VAL A 356 -1.09 -10.06 19.38
N VAL A 357 -0.34 -9.07 18.89
CA VAL A 357 0.90 -8.57 19.49
C VAL A 357 0.74 -7.07 19.71
N ARG A 358 0.86 -6.60 20.95
CA ARG A 358 0.89 -5.17 21.26
C ARG A 358 2.27 -4.58 20.96
N LEU A 359 2.29 -3.45 20.26
CA LEU A 359 3.48 -2.66 19.99
C LEU A 359 3.56 -1.53 21.03
N ASP A 360 4.45 -1.67 22.00
CA ASP A 360 4.75 -0.61 22.97
C ASP A 360 5.63 0.46 22.32
N ILE A 361 5.00 1.48 21.74
CA ILE A 361 5.70 2.62 21.12
C ILE A 361 6.29 3.58 22.18
N SER A 362 5.81 3.50 23.43
CA SER A 362 6.12 4.45 24.51
C SER A 362 7.49 4.28 25.18
N ARG A 363 8.30 3.28 24.80
CA ARG A 363 9.61 3.01 25.43
C ARG A 363 10.83 3.44 24.61
N GLU A 364 10.66 3.99 23.41
CA GLU A 364 11.78 4.34 22.51
C GLU A 364 12.25 5.81 22.58
N GLU A 365 11.65 6.66 23.42
CA GLU A 365 11.99 8.11 23.53
C GLU A 365 12.63 8.51 24.88
N ALA A 366 13.19 7.57 25.65
CA ALA A 366 13.88 7.86 26.92
C ALA A 366 15.39 7.63 26.84
#